data_AF-A0A0A1SXB8-F1
#
_entry.id   AF-A0A0A1SXB8-F1
#
_cell.length_a   1.000
_cell.length_b   1.000
_cell.length_c   1.000
_cell.angle_alpha   90.00
_cell.angle_beta   90.00
_cell.angle_gamma   90.00
#
_symmetry.space_group_name_H-M   'P 1'
#
loop_
_entity.id
_entity.type
_entity.pdbx_description
1 polymer ?
#
loop_
_entity_poly.entity_id
_entity_poly.type
_entity_poly.pdbx_seq_one_letter_code
_entity_poly.pdbx_strand_id
1 'polypeptide(L)'
;MTQKYEAVAKASGAIMIPQSGLDSVPSDICTWQLATTLREELNVKTKDVVISSHKLKIIPSGGTISTVLSAFGVFSVDELRKGYEPYSQSPIPRNPSLKDPYSGITKALFGCFSVPDLGLLTSSPLGRTDATQVGRSWGLLKTIPSRKDQFYGDNFTWTPGMKARNWLAGVAIHWLQVSTLALLFLLPPLRTLAARFVTQPGEGASKEEAAKCETEYRGTATADSNTKKKAYIRAWYDGDGYTLTAIFLTQAALTVLEDDLELGGGVFTPACLGQSFVDRTEAQGFKTETQIMDH
;
A
#
# COMPACT_ATOMS: atom_id res chain seq x y z
N MET A 1 -2.36 17.02 -0.65
CA MET A 1 -3.20 16.88 -1.87
C MET A 1 -4.67 16.98 -1.51
N THR A 2 -5.22 16.02 -0.77
CA THR A 2 -6.62 15.95 -0.35
C THR A 2 -7.16 17.26 0.23
N GLN A 3 -6.54 17.76 1.31
CA GLN A 3 -6.96 19.01 1.98
C GLN A 3 -7.01 20.22 1.05
N LYS A 4 -6.14 20.26 0.03
CA LYS A 4 -6.01 21.41 -0.88
C LYS A 4 -6.97 21.32 -2.08
N TYR A 5 -7.19 20.12 -2.61
CA TYR A 5 -7.83 19.95 -3.92
C TYR A 5 -9.17 19.22 -3.90
N GLU A 6 -9.57 18.57 -2.80
CA GLU A 6 -10.78 17.74 -2.80
C GLU A 6 -12.07 18.53 -3.09
N ALA A 7 -12.23 19.74 -2.52
CA ALA A 7 -13.40 20.58 -2.78
C ALA A 7 -13.48 21.02 -4.25
N VAL A 8 -12.34 21.39 -4.85
CA VAL A 8 -12.27 21.80 -6.26
C VAL A 8 -12.51 20.62 -7.18
N ALA A 9 -11.93 19.45 -6.89
CA ALA A 9 -12.15 18.23 -7.66
C ALA A 9 -13.63 17.81 -7.64
N LYS A 10 -14.28 17.89 -6.47
CA LYS A 10 -15.74 17.68 -6.34
C LYS A 10 -16.54 18.65 -7.18
N ALA A 11 -16.20 19.94 -7.14
CA ALA A 11 -16.93 20.98 -7.87
C ALA A 11 -16.74 20.88 -9.40
N SER A 12 -15.57 20.47 -9.87
CA SER A 12 -15.27 20.37 -11.31
C SER A 12 -15.65 19.03 -11.94
N GLY A 13 -15.96 18.01 -11.12
CA GLY A 13 -16.12 16.63 -11.61
C GLY A 13 -14.79 15.91 -11.87
N ALA A 14 -13.64 16.52 -11.54
CA ALA A 14 -12.35 15.88 -11.75
C ALA A 14 -12.15 14.69 -10.80
N ILE A 15 -11.72 13.56 -11.36
CA ILE A 15 -11.33 12.37 -10.60
C ILE A 15 -9.81 12.38 -10.44
N MET A 16 -9.34 12.42 -9.20
CA MET A 16 -7.92 12.40 -8.86
C MET A 16 -7.60 11.13 -8.06
N ILE A 17 -6.57 10.39 -8.47
CA ILE A 17 -6.18 9.14 -7.79
C ILE A 17 -4.68 9.20 -7.47
N PRO A 18 -4.26 9.92 -6.42
CA PRO A 18 -2.87 9.96 -6.01
C PRO A 18 -2.40 8.57 -5.56
N GLN A 19 -1.08 8.36 -5.57
CA GLN A 19 -0.44 7.09 -5.18
C GLN A 19 -0.96 5.89 -5.98
N SER A 20 -1.13 6.09 -7.29
CA SER A 20 -1.54 5.06 -8.25
C SER A 20 -0.33 4.34 -8.89
N GLY A 21 0.74 4.14 -8.12
CA GLY A 21 1.95 3.44 -8.55
C GLY A 21 2.24 2.18 -7.73
N LEU A 22 3.41 1.58 -7.97
CA LEU A 22 3.89 0.41 -7.22
C LEU A 22 3.93 0.65 -5.70
N ASP A 23 4.13 1.91 -5.31
CA ASP A 23 4.28 2.35 -3.93
C ASP A 23 2.98 2.33 -3.13
N SER A 24 1.83 1.93 -3.72
CA SER A 24 0.54 1.84 -3.01
C SER A 24 -0.52 0.96 -3.70
N VAL A 25 -0.54 0.84 -5.03
CA VAL A 25 -1.57 0.08 -5.75
C VAL A 25 -1.64 -1.38 -5.32
N PRO A 26 -0.54 -2.15 -5.26
CA PRO A 26 -0.63 -3.57 -4.92
C PRO A 26 -1.24 -3.80 -3.53
N SER A 27 -0.81 -3.03 -2.53
CA SER A 27 -1.35 -3.12 -1.16
C SER A 27 -2.83 -2.78 -1.10
N ASP A 28 -3.26 -1.75 -1.86
CA ASP A 28 -4.66 -1.30 -1.88
C ASP A 28 -5.59 -2.29 -2.59
N ILE A 29 -5.24 -2.74 -3.80
CA ILE A 29 -6.08 -3.67 -4.57
C ILE A 29 -6.05 -5.09 -4.01
N CYS A 30 -4.92 -5.56 -3.47
CA CYS A 30 -4.88 -6.87 -2.81
C CYS A 30 -5.79 -6.89 -1.58
N THR A 31 -5.82 -5.78 -0.83
CA THR A 31 -6.72 -5.64 0.33
C THR A 31 -8.19 -5.63 -0.12
N TRP A 32 -8.49 -4.90 -1.19
CA TRP A 32 -9.84 -4.86 -1.76
C TRP A 32 -10.28 -6.25 -2.24
N GLN A 33 -9.43 -6.98 -2.97
CA GLN A 33 -9.72 -8.32 -3.46
C GLN A 33 -9.91 -9.31 -2.31
N LEU A 34 -9.05 -9.30 -1.29
CA LEU A 34 -9.23 -10.13 -0.09
C LEU A 34 -10.58 -9.87 0.61
N ALA A 35 -10.96 -8.60 0.77
CA ALA A 35 -12.24 -8.23 1.35
C ALA A 35 -13.42 -8.66 0.48
N THR A 36 -13.25 -8.54 -0.85
CA THR A 36 -14.19 -9.03 -1.85
C THR A 36 -14.37 -10.55 -1.78
N THR A 37 -13.29 -11.34 -1.73
CA THR A 37 -13.34 -12.80 -1.56
C THR A 37 -14.11 -13.20 -0.30
N LEU A 38 -13.83 -12.57 0.84
CA LEU A 38 -14.58 -12.84 2.08
C LEU A 38 -16.07 -12.50 1.97
N ARG A 39 -16.39 -11.36 1.34
CA ARG A 39 -17.77 -10.91 1.14
C ARG A 39 -18.53 -11.86 0.22
N GLU A 40 -17.95 -12.26 -0.91
CA GLU A 40 -18.64 -13.01 -1.95
C GLU A 40 -18.71 -14.50 -1.66
N GLU A 41 -17.66 -15.10 -1.09
CA GLU A 41 -17.63 -16.53 -0.83
C GLU A 41 -18.19 -16.91 0.54
N LEU A 42 -18.11 -16.01 1.53
CA LEU A 42 -18.51 -16.29 2.91
C LEU A 42 -19.63 -15.38 3.44
N ASN A 43 -20.02 -14.34 2.70
CA ASN A 43 -21.01 -13.36 3.13
C ASN A 43 -20.66 -12.70 4.48
N VAL A 44 -19.38 -12.39 4.68
CA VAL A 44 -18.86 -11.76 5.91
C VAL A 44 -18.04 -10.51 5.60
N LYS A 45 -17.95 -9.61 6.58
CA LYS A 45 -17.03 -8.48 6.56
C LYS A 45 -15.62 -8.90 6.93
N THR A 46 -14.66 -8.00 6.74
CA THR A 46 -13.25 -8.19 7.01
C THR A 46 -12.85 -7.58 8.34
N LYS A 47 -12.19 -8.37 9.18
CA LYS A 47 -11.71 -7.94 10.50
C LYS A 47 -10.28 -7.42 10.44
N ASP A 48 -9.37 -8.23 9.91
CA ASP A 48 -7.94 -7.94 9.93
C ASP A 48 -7.33 -8.34 8.58
N VAL A 49 -6.48 -7.50 8.02
CA VAL A 49 -5.71 -7.80 6.80
C VAL A 49 -4.23 -7.63 7.07
N VAL A 50 -3.43 -8.59 6.60
CA VAL A 50 -1.98 -8.45 6.51
C VAL A 50 -1.56 -8.51 5.05
N ILE A 51 -0.80 -7.52 4.59
CA ILE A 51 -0.12 -7.57 3.29
C ILE A 51 1.39 -7.63 3.52
N SER A 52 2.02 -8.64 2.95
CA SER A 52 3.45 -8.85 2.92
C SER A 52 4.01 -8.52 1.54
N SER A 53 4.97 -7.59 1.47
CA SER A 53 5.91 -7.52 0.35
C SER A 53 6.81 -8.76 0.43
N HIS A 54 6.44 -9.81 -0.30
CA HIS A 54 7.08 -11.13 -0.23
C HIS A 54 8.40 -11.16 -1.00
N LYS A 55 8.39 -10.60 -2.22
CA LYS A 55 9.59 -10.30 -2.99
C LYS A 55 9.49 -8.87 -3.49
N LEU A 56 10.57 -8.12 -3.35
CA LEU A 56 10.64 -6.74 -3.82
C LEU A 56 12.03 -6.49 -4.41
N LYS A 57 12.26 -7.04 -5.60
CA LYS A 57 13.48 -6.77 -6.38
C LYS A 57 13.20 -5.56 -7.26
N ILE A 58 13.39 -4.38 -6.68
CA ILE A 58 13.19 -3.10 -7.36
C ILE A 58 14.47 -2.28 -7.28
N ILE A 59 14.71 -1.48 -8.31
CA ILE A 59 15.82 -0.53 -8.34
C ILE A 59 15.23 0.86 -8.27
N PRO A 60 15.38 1.59 -7.15
CA PRO A 60 14.88 2.95 -7.05
C PRO A 60 15.63 3.85 -8.03
N SER A 61 14.90 4.76 -8.67
CA SER A 61 15.44 5.77 -9.57
C SER A 61 15.93 6.94 -8.73
N GLY A 62 16.69 7.82 -9.36
CA GLY A 62 17.07 9.06 -8.74
C GLY A 62 15.91 9.92 -8.27
N GLY A 63 14.83 9.93 -9.05
CA GLY A 63 13.59 10.64 -8.68
C GLY A 63 12.96 10.10 -7.40
N THR A 64 12.97 8.79 -7.19
CA THR A 64 12.43 8.17 -5.97
C THR A 64 13.26 8.55 -4.74
N ILE A 65 14.59 8.49 -4.85
CA ILE A 65 15.46 8.88 -3.73
C ILE A 65 15.34 10.39 -3.48
N SER A 66 15.30 11.22 -4.54
CA SER A 66 15.08 12.65 -4.43
C SER A 66 13.76 12.98 -3.73
N THR A 67 12.68 12.25 -4.03
CA THR A 67 11.38 12.41 -3.37
C THR A 67 11.49 12.21 -1.86
N VAL A 68 12.18 11.14 -1.42
CA VAL A 68 12.41 10.88 0.01
C VAL A 68 13.24 11.99 0.65
N LEU A 69 14.31 12.45 -0.01
CA LEU A 69 15.17 13.51 0.51
C LEU A 69 14.45 14.86 0.60
N SER A 70 13.66 15.22 -0.41
CA SER A 70 12.90 16.46 -0.47
C SER A 70 11.79 16.52 0.59
N ALA A 71 11.21 15.38 0.98
CA ALA A 71 10.20 15.33 2.05
C ALA A 71 10.69 15.99 3.35
N PHE A 72 11.97 15.84 3.69
CA PHE A 72 12.58 16.45 4.88
C PHE A 72 12.84 17.96 4.77
N GLY A 73 12.79 18.52 3.56
CA GLY A 73 12.91 19.97 3.32
C GLY A 73 11.56 20.67 3.14
N VAL A 74 10.52 19.92 2.74
CA VAL A 74 9.17 20.45 2.48
C VAL A 74 8.26 20.32 3.69
N PHE A 75 8.41 19.28 4.50
CA PHE A 75 7.52 18.99 5.63
C PHE A 75 8.26 19.01 6.96
N SER A 76 7.60 19.52 7.99
CA SER A 76 8.05 19.38 9.38
C SER A 76 7.90 17.93 9.87
N VAL A 77 8.58 17.61 10.98
CA VAL A 77 8.46 16.28 11.62
C VAL A 77 7.04 15.97 12.02
N ASP A 78 6.34 16.94 12.59
CA ASP A 78 4.98 16.73 13.07
C ASP A 78 4.01 16.52 11.90
N GLU A 79 4.19 17.23 10.79
CA GLU A 79 3.43 16.99 9.55
C GLU A 79 3.71 15.59 8.98
N LEU A 80 4.96 15.15 8.92
CA LEU A 80 5.29 13.79 8.48
C LEU A 80 4.71 12.74 9.44
N ARG A 81 4.83 12.96 10.75
CA ARG A 81 4.31 12.05 11.77
C ARG A 81 2.79 11.89 11.64
N LYS A 82 2.06 13.00 11.59
CA LYS A 82 0.59 13.01 11.40
C LYS A 82 0.20 12.44 10.03
N GLY A 83 0.94 12.79 8.98
CA GLY A 83 0.70 12.33 7.61
C GLY A 83 0.81 10.82 7.48
N TYR A 84 1.75 10.19 8.21
CA TYR A 84 1.98 8.74 8.20
C TYR A 84 1.21 7.96 9.28
N GLU A 85 0.35 8.60 10.08
CA GLU A 85 -0.53 7.85 10.99
C GLU A 85 -1.51 6.98 10.18
N PRO A 86 -1.72 5.70 10.54
CA PRO A 86 -2.73 4.87 9.88
C PRO A 86 -4.09 5.56 9.85
N TYR A 87 -4.79 5.50 8.72
CA TYR A 87 -6.09 6.17 8.50
C TYR A 87 -6.05 7.71 8.52
N SER A 88 -4.87 8.36 8.55
CA SER A 88 -4.76 9.84 8.50
C SER A 88 -5.42 10.47 7.27
N GLN A 89 -5.47 9.73 6.16
CA GLN A 89 -6.08 10.14 4.90
C GLN A 89 -7.54 9.69 4.76
N SER A 90 -8.11 9.01 5.75
CA SER A 90 -9.51 8.58 5.72
C SER A 90 -10.48 9.77 5.79
N PRO A 91 -11.56 9.80 4.98
CA PRO A 91 -12.60 10.82 5.08
C PRO A 91 -13.42 10.75 6.38
N ILE A 92 -13.28 9.65 7.13
CA ILE A 92 -13.98 9.40 8.39
C ILE A 92 -13.02 8.86 9.46
N PRO A 93 -13.24 9.15 10.75
CA PRO A 93 -12.41 8.58 11.81
C PRO A 93 -12.66 7.07 11.96
N ARG A 94 -11.60 6.32 12.24
CA ARG A 94 -11.69 4.91 12.67
C ARG A 94 -11.85 4.82 14.17
N ASN A 95 -12.50 3.76 14.66
CA ASN A 95 -12.57 3.47 16.09
C ASN A 95 -11.14 3.39 16.70
N PRO A 96 -10.78 4.29 17.62
CA PRO A 96 -9.44 4.34 18.21
C PRO A 96 -9.14 3.16 19.14
N SER A 97 -10.15 2.39 19.58
CA SER A 97 -9.93 1.21 20.42
C SER A 97 -9.36 0.01 19.67
N LEU A 98 -9.51 -0.03 18.34
CA LEU A 98 -9.02 -1.12 17.51
C LEU A 98 -7.50 -1.03 17.37
N LYS A 99 -6.79 -2.09 17.74
CA LYS A 99 -5.33 -2.18 17.66
C LYS A 99 -4.93 -3.16 16.58
N ASP A 100 -3.79 -2.92 15.94
CA ASP A 100 -3.13 -3.91 15.09
C ASP A 100 -2.90 -5.19 15.91
N PRO A 101 -3.42 -6.36 15.49
CA PRO A 101 -3.29 -7.61 16.24
C PRO A 101 -1.84 -8.08 16.40
N TYR A 102 -0.93 -7.55 15.57
CA TYR A 102 0.51 -7.80 15.65
C TYR A 102 1.28 -6.68 16.36
N SER A 103 0.59 -5.67 16.91
CA SER A 103 1.23 -4.65 17.72
C SER A 103 1.77 -5.25 19.03
N GLY A 104 2.97 -4.81 19.44
CA GLY A 104 3.63 -5.31 20.63
C GLY A 104 5.07 -4.83 20.74
N ILE A 105 5.68 -5.04 21.90
CA ILE A 105 7.05 -4.59 22.20
C ILE A 105 8.06 -5.20 21.22
N THR A 106 7.89 -6.48 20.85
CA THR A 106 8.76 -7.17 19.89
C THR A 106 8.73 -6.51 18.52
N LYS A 107 7.55 -6.27 17.96
CA LYS A 107 7.40 -5.56 16.68
C LYS A 107 7.89 -4.12 16.78
N ALA A 108 7.66 -3.43 17.90
CA ALA A 108 8.07 -2.05 18.09
C ALA A 108 9.60 -1.87 18.17
N LEU A 109 10.31 -2.77 18.86
CA LEU A 109 11.77 -2.68 19.06
C LEU A 109 12.58 -3.38 17.96
N PHE A 110 12.03 -4.43 17.36
CA PHE A 110 12.77 -5.28 16.43
C PHE A 110 12.15 -5.32 15.04
N GLY A 111 10.98 -4.72 14.83
CA GLY A 111 10.26 -4.73 13.56
C GLY A 111 9.63 -6.06 13.18
N CYS A 112 9.98 -7.14 13.88
CA CYS A 112 9.66 -8.51 13.51
C CYS A 112 8.37 -9.02 14.14
N PHE A 113 7.59 -9.77 13.36
CA PHE A 113 6.37 -10.45 13.80
C PHE A 113 6.08 -11.63 12.86
N SER A 114 5.34 -12.63 13.34
CA SER A 114 5.02 -13.83 12.55
C SER A 114 3.52 -13.90 12.26
N VAL A 115 3.20 -14.23 11.03
CA VAL A 115 1.83 -14.38 10.55
C VAL A 115 1.68 -15.78 9.98
N PRO A 116 0.63 -16.56 10.34
CA PRO A 116 0.32 -17.81 9.66
C PRO A 116 0.30 -17.62 8.13
N ASP A 117 0.81 -18.59 7.38
CA ASP A 117 0.88 -18.61 5.91
C ASP A 117 1.82 -17.59 5.24
N LEU A 118 2.12 -16.46 5.88
CA LEU A 118 3.12 -15.48 5.40
C LEU A 118 4.51 -15.68 6.07
N GLY A 119 4.53 -16.36 7.21
CA GLY A 119 5.70 -16.65 8.03
C GLY A 119 6.25 -15.42 8.76
N LEU A 120 7.56 -15.41 9.01
CA LEU A 120 8.25 -14.28 9.65
C LEU A 120 8.29 -13.06 8.71
N LEU A 121 7.81 -11.93 9.22
CA LEU A 121 7.80 -10.62 8.58
C LEU A 121 8.62 -9.61 9.41
N THR A 122 9.07 -8.54 8.76
CA THR A 122 9.69 -7.35 9.37
C THR A 122 9.05 -6.06 8.85
N SER A 123 9.56 -4.90 9.28
CA SER A 123 9.13 -3.59 8.81
C SER A 123 9.28 -3.43 7.29
N SER A 124 8.20 -3.01 6.65
CA SER A 124 8.17 -2.70 5.22
C SER A 124 8.56 -1.23 4.99
N PRO A 125 9.43 -0.92 4.01
CA PRO A 125 9.76 0.46 3.66
C PRO A 125 8.55 1.24 3.13
N LEU A 126 7.57 0.55 2.53
CA LEU A 126 6.33 1.15 2.02
C LEU A 126 5.20 1.16 3.05
N GLY A 127 5.36 0.44 4.17
CA GLY A 127 4.24 0.08 5.03
C GLY A 127 3.45 1.26 5.63
N ARG A 128 4.13 2.36 5.97
CA ARG A 128 3.45 3.57 6.48
C ARG A 128 2.68 4.30 5.38
N THR A 129 3.24 4.35 4.17
CA THR A 129 2.57 4.91 2.99
C THR A 129 1.32 4.10 2.67
N ASP A 130 1.46 2.79 2.53
CA ASP A 130 0.36 1.88 2.23
C ASP A 130 -0.76 1.94 3.28
N ALA A 131 -0.41 2.03 4.58
CA ALA A 131 -1.40 2.10 5.65
C ALA A 131 -2.29 3.35 5.55
N THR A 132 -1.74 4.47 5.07
CA THR A 132 -2.53 5.70 4.85
C THR A 132 -3.45 5.56 3.65
N GLN A 133 -2.98 4.93 2.56
CA GLN A 133 -3.77 4.67 1.36
C GLN A 133 -4.91 3.69 1.63
N VAL A 134 -4.61 2.51 2.19
CA VAL A 134 -5.62 1.50 2.52
C VAL A 134 -6.62 2.04 3.55
N GLY A 135 -6.13 2.83 4.52
CA GLY A 135 -7.00 3.51 5.48
C GLY A 135 -7.94 4.53 4.82
N ARG A 136 -7.49 5.21 3.76
CA ARG A 136 -8.36 6.06 2.93
C ARG A 136 -9.39 5.24 2.17
N SER A 137 -8.99 4.12 1.54
CA SER A 137 -9.90 3.20 0.86
C SER A 137 -11.01 2.71 1.80
N TRP A 138 -10.65 2.28 3.01
CA TRP A 138 -11.62 1.88 4.04
C TRP A 138 -12.70 2.95 4.28
N GLY A 139 -12.30 4.21 4.45
CA GLY A 139 -13.25 5.30 4.69
C GLY A 139 -14.04 5.72 3.44
N LEU A 140 -13.42 5.70 2.26
CA LEU A 140 -14.08 6.00 0.99
C LEU A 140 -15.16 4.97 0.66
N LEU A 141 -14.86 3.68 0.80
CA LEU A 141 -15.82 2.61 0.53
C LEU A 141 -17.02 2.65 1.50
N LYS A 142 -16.87 3.22 2.70
CA LYS A 142 -18.01 3.48 3.60
C LYS A 142 -18.88 4.68 3.18
N THR A 143 -18.26 5.69 2.57
CA THR A 143 -18.87 7.00 2.37
C THR A 143 -19.43 7.20 0.96
N ILE A 144 -18.84 6.57 -0.05
CA ILE A 144 -19.28 6.63 -1.45
C ILE A 144 -20.52 5.73 -1.64
N PRO A 145 -21.69 6.27 -2.03
CA PRO A 145 -22.92 5.49 -2.16
C PRO A 145 -22.79 4.25 -3.05
N SER A 146 -22.19 4.40 -4.25
CA SER A 146 -21.96 3.33 -5.24
C SER A 146 -20.91 2.29 -4.82
N ARG A 147 -20.34 2.40 -3.62
CA ARG A 147 -19.31 1.49 -3.11
C ARG A 147 -19.60 0.92 -1.71
N LYS A 148 -20.72 1.30 -1.08
CA LYS A 148 -21.04 0.88 0.31
C LYS A 148 -21.05 -0.62 0.52
N ASP A 149 -21.48 -1.39 -0.48
CA ASP A 149 -21.50 -2.86 -0.39
C ASP A 149 -20.08 -3.46 -0.33
N GLN A 150 -19.09 -2.73 -0.84
CA GLN A 150 -17.68 -3.08 -0.81
C GLN A 150 -16.97 -2.64 0.47
N PHE A 151 -17.66 -1.97 1.40
CA PHE A 151 -17.07 -1.54 2.67
C PHE A 151 -16.51 -2.73 3.46
N TYR A 152 -15.24 -2.62 3.88
CA TYR A 152 -14.50 -3.70 4.53
C TYR A 152 -15.09 -4.12 5.87
N GLY A 153 -15.57 -3.18 6.69
CA GLY A 153 -16.15 -3.47 8.01
C GLY A 153 -15.70 -2.48 9.08
N ASP A 154 -16.48 -2.37 10.15
CA ASP A 154 -16.20 -1.41 11.24
C ASP A 154 -15.02 -1.84 12.13
N ASN A 155 -14.74 -3.14 12.22
CA ASN A 155 -13.63 -3.70 13.01
C ASN A 155 -12.32 -3.80 12.23
N PHE A 156 -12.28 -3.27 11.00
CA PHE A 156 -11.16 -3.43 10.08
C PHE A 156 -9.82 -2.90 10.65
N THR A 157 -8.81 -3.75 10.60
CA THR A 157 -7.39 -3.41 10.82
C THR A 157 -6.55 -3.84 9.62
N TRP A 158 -5.44 -3.14 9.42
CA TRP A 158 -4.53 -3.41 8.31
C TRP A 158 -3.09 -3.33 8.76
N THR A 159 -2.30 -4.35 8.42
CA THR A 159 -0.93 -4.51 8.91
C THR A 159 0.03 -4.74 7.75
N PRO A 160 0.96 -3.81 7.50
CA PRO A 160 2.01 -4.02 6.51
C PRO A 160 3.13 -4.90 7.08
N GLY A 161 3.75 -5.70 6.21
CA GLY A 161 4.98 -6.40 6.51
C GLY A 161 5.84 -6.62 5.28
N MET A 162 7.11 -6.96 5.49
CA MET A 162 8.01 -7.43 4.44
C MET A 162 8.57 -8.79 4.84
N LYS A 163 8.69 -9.72 3.88
CA LYS A 163 9.19 -11.06 4.20
C LYS A 163 10.63 -10.98 4.70
N ALA A 164 10.88 -11.58 5.87
CA ALA A 164 12.22 -11.73 6.40
C ALA A 164 12.71 -13.18 6.24
N ARG A 165 13.97 -13.34 5.84
CA ARG A 165 14.60 -14.67 5.71
C ARG A 165 14.74 -15.37 7.07
N ASN A 166 15.09 -14.62 8.10
CA ASN A 166 15.22 -15.08 9.48
C ASN A 166 15.14 -13.87 10.43
N TRP A 167 15.09 -14.15 11.75
CA TRP A 167 14.91 -13.12 12.78
C TRP A 167 15.99 -12.04 12.73
N LEU A 168 17.27 -12.42 12.70
CA LEU A 168 18.40 -11.48 12.69
C LEU A 168 18.37 -10.56 11.46
N ALA A 169 18.09 -11.12 10.28
CA ALA A 169 17.93 -10.34 9.06
C ALA A 169 16.75 -9.37 9.18
N GLY A 170 15.63 -9.80 9.77
CA GLY A 170 14.48 -8.94 10.02
C GLY A 170 14.79 -7.77 10.94
N VAL A 171 15.51 -8.02 12.05
CA VAL A 171 15.95 -6.97 12.99
C VAL A 171 16.92 -6.00 12.32
N ALA A 172 17.88 -6.51 11.55
CA ALA A 172 18.83 -5.70 10.81
C ALA A 172 18.14 -4.77 9.81
N ILE A 173 17.17 -5.28 9.06
CA ILE A 173 16.35 -4.48 8.12
C ILE A 173 15.58 -3.38 8.86
N HIS A 174 14.93 -3.72 9.97
CA HIS A 174 14.17 -2.74 10.76
C HIS A 174 15.06 -1.59 11.24
N TRP A 175 16.18 -1.92 11.89
CA TRP A 175 17.10 -0.91 12.41
C TRP A 175 17.83 -0.16 11.30
N LEU A 176 18.10 -0.77 10.15
CA LEU A 176 18.63 -0.06 8.99
C LEU A 176 17.66 1.03 8.52
N GLN A 177 16.37 0.72 8.41
CA GLN A 177 15.34 1.69 8.02
C GLN A 177 15.19 2.81 9.06
N VAL A 178 15.05 2.45 10.35
CA VAL A 178 14.91 3.41 11.45
C VAL A 178 16.12 4.33 11.53
N SER A 179 17.34 3.76 11.51
CA SER A 179 18.58 4.53 11.60
C SER A 179 18.80 5.41 10.37
N THR A 180 18.49 4.92 9.15
CA THR A 180 18.60 5.72 7.92
C THR A 180 17.68 6.93 7.98
N LEU A 181 16.41 6.76 8.36
CA LEU A 181 15.48 7.86 8.49
C LEU A 181 15.89 8.84 9.60
N ALA A 182 16.37 8.33 10.73
CA ALA A 182 16.88 9.17 11.83
C ALA A 182 18.11 9.97 11.41
N LEU A 183 19.07 9.36 10.71
CA LEU A 183 20.28 10.05 10.23
C LEU A 183 19.95 11.09 9.17
N LEU A 184 19.10 10.77 8.19
CA LEU A 184 18.61 11.74 7.22
C LEU A 184 17.88 12.88 7.93
N PHE A 185 17.10 12.59 8.96
CA PHE A 185 16.42 13.62 9.73
C PHE A 185 17.40 14.51 10.52
N LEU A 186 18.33 13.93 11.28
CA LEU A 186 19.19 14.66 12.22
C LEU A 186 20.37 15.37 11.54
N LEU A 187 20.81 14.93 10.35
CA LEU A 187 22.03 15.41 9.70
C LEU A 187 21.75 16.00 8.31
N PRO A 188 21.38 17.28 8.19
CA PRO A 188 21.20 17.95 6.90
C PRO A 188 22.38 17.80 5.91
N PRO A 189 23.67 17.84 6.32
CA PRO A 189 24.78 17.62 5.40
C PRO A 189 24.77 16.24 4.73
N LEU A 190 24.29 15.21 5.44
CA LEU A 190 24.15 13.86 4.88
C LEU A 190 23.10 13.83 3.77
N ARG A 191 22.03 14.63 3.85
CA ARG A 191 21.03 14.77 2.78
C ARG A 191 21.65 15.36 1.53
N THR A 192 22.42 16.44 1.68
CA THR A 192 23.12 17.09 0.56
C THR A 192 24.13 16.17 -0.09
N LEU A 193 24.85 15.38 0.71
CA LEU A 193 25.79 14.39 0.20
C LEU A 193 25.07 13.25 -0.51
N ALA A 194 24.03 12.68 0.10
CA ALA A 194 23.21 11.64 -0.49
C ALA A 194 22.65 12.12 -1.85
N ALA A 195 22.08 13.32 -1.90
CA ALA A 195 21.55 13.94 -3.13
C ALA A 195 22.58 14.03 -4.28
N ARG A 196 23.88 14.13 -3.97
CA ARG A 196 24.97 14.16 -4.98
C ARG A 196 25.33 12.78 -5.53
N PHE A 197 25.04 11.72 -4.79
CA PHE A 197 25.36 10.32 -5.16
C PHE A 197 24.14 9.52 -5.63
N VAL A 198 22.96 10.13 -5.63
CA VAL A 198 21.78 9.56 -6.24
C VAL A 198 22.01 9.43 -7.76
N THR A 199 21.58 8.31 -8.36
CA THR A 199 21.52 8.16 -9.81
C THR A 199 20.86 9.39 -10.41
N GLN A 200 21.47 10.01 -11.42
CA GLN A 200 20.89 11.23 -11.96
C GLN A 200 19.49 10.94 -12.53
N PRO A 201 18.53 11.88 -12.45
CA PRO A 201 17.23 11.69 -13.09
C PRO A 201 17.40 11.25 -14.55
N GLY A 202 16.91 10.05 -14.88
CA GLY A 202 17.08 9.42 -16.20
C GLY A 202 17.99 8.18 -16.21
N GLU A 203 18.79 7.96 -15.18
CA GLU A 203 19.62 6.75 -14.98
C GLU A 203 18.80 5.65 -14.28
N GLY A 204 17.74 5.20 -14.95
CA GLY A 204 16.96 4.03 -14.51
C GLY A 204 17.77 2.73 -14.62
N ALA A 205 17.20 1.63 -14.13
CA ALA A 205 17.79 0.30 -14.31
C ALA A 205 18.05 0.04 -15.80
N SER A 206 19.20 -0.56 -16.13
CA SER A 206 19.45 -1.07 -17.47
C SER A 206 18.40 -2.12 -17.86
N LYS A 207 18.21 -2.37 -19.16
CA LYS A 207 17.26 -3.40 -19.62
C LYS A 207 17.55 -4.78 -19.01
N GLU A 208 18.81 -5.11 -18.80
CA GLU A 208 19.21 -6.38 -18.18
C GLU A 208 18.85 -6.43 -16.69
N GLU A 209 19.06 -5.34 -15.95
CA GLU A 209 18.67 -5.23 -14.54
C GLU A 209 17.16 -5.24 -14.37
N ALA A 210 16.44 -4.52 -15.23
CA ALA A 210 14.99 -4.49 -15.28
C ALA A 210 14.40 -5.89 -15.52
N ALA A 211 15.01 -6.69 -16.40
CA ALA A 211 14.59 -8.07 -16.68
C ALA A 211 14.77 -9.03 -15.49
N LYS A 212 15.61 -8.68 -14.50
CA LYS A 212 15.83 -9.46 -13.27
C LYS A 212 14.95 -8.98 -12.10
N CYS A 213 14.19 -7.91 -12.30
CA CYS A 213 13.27 -7.39 -11.30
C CYS A 213 12.02 -8.27 -11.22
N GLU A 214 11.52 -8.44 -10.00
CA GLU A 214 10.27 -9.13 -9.74
C GLU A 214 9.64 -8.51 -8.49
N THR A 215 8.32 -8.46 -8.46
CA THR A 215 7.57 -8.06 -7.28
C THR A 215 6.53 -9.12 -6.97
N GLU A 216 6.42 -9.49 -5.70
CA GLU A 216 5.43 -10.44 -5.22
C GLU A 216 4.91 -9.96 -3.88
N TYR A 217 3.58 -9.86 -3.79
CA TYR A 217 2.83 -9.56 -2.60
C TYR A 217 2.04 -10.79 -2.19
N ARG A 218 1.97 -11.04 -0.88
CA ARG A 218 1.10 -12.08 -0.33
C ARG A 218 0.31 -11.49 0.81
N GLY A 219 -0.93 -11.90 0.96
CA GLY A 219 -1.76 -11.37 2.03
C GLY A 219 -2.76 -12.37 2.57
N THR A 220 -3.22 -12.08 3.78
CA THR A 220 -4.31 -12.81 4.42
C THR A 220 -5.34 -11.83 4.95
N ALA A 221 -6.60 -12.25 4.94
CA ALA A 221 -7.70 -11.51 5.54
C ALA A 221 -8.55 -12.42 6.43
N THR A 222 -8.69 -12.04 7.68
CA THR A 222 -9.54 -12.74 8.65
C THR A 222 -10.96 -12.18 8.59
N ALA A 223 -11.93 -13.08 8.57
CA ALA A 223 -13.35 -12.72 8.60
C ALA A 223 -13.76 -12.08 9.93
N ASP A 224 -14.66 -11.10 9.89
CA ASP A 224 -15.31 -10.53 11.07
C ASP A 224 -16.53 -11.37 11.47
N SER A 225 -16.26 -12.63 11.82
CA SER A 225 -17.27 -13.59 12.29
C SER A 225 -16.59 -14.74 13.05
N ASN A 226 -17.38 -15.70 13.53
CA ASN A 226 -16.87 -16.91 14.20
C ASN A 226 -16.39 -18.00 13.23
N THR A 227 -16.34 -17.73 11.93
CA THR A 227 -15.82 -18.69 10.95
C THR A 227 -14.34 -18.93 11.18
N LYS A 228 -13.89 -20.18 11.02
CA LYS A 228 -12.47 -20.55 11.02
C LYS A 228 -11.87 -20.45 9.62
N LYS A 229 -12.35 -19.53 8.80
CA LYS A 229 -11.90 -19.32 7.43
C LYS A 229 -11.27 -17.95 7.29
N LYS A 230 -10.29 -17.85 6.41
CA LYS A 230 -9.62 -16.62 5.99
C LYS A 230 -9.47 -16.60 4.48
N ALA A 231 -9.37 -15.42 3.88
CA ALA A 231 -8.94 -15.29 2.51
C ALA A 231 -7.41 -15.17 2.46
N TYR A 232 -6.82 -15.72 1.40
CA TYR A 232 -5.41 -15.57 1.07
C TYR A 232 -5.31 -15.03 -0.35
N ILE A 233 -4.32 -14.16 -0.58
CA ILE A 233 -4.00 -13.64 -1.90
C ILE A 233 -2.50 -13.77 -2.18
N ARG A 234 -2.18 -14.07 -3.43
CA ARG A 234 -0.86 -13.88 -4.02
C ARG A 234 -1.01 -12.95 -5.21
N ALA A 235 -0.19 -11.91 -5.29
CA ALA A 235 -0.12 -11.02 -6.43
C ALA A 235 1.33 -10.85 -6.88
N TRP A 236 1.61 -10.88 -8.17
CA TRP A 236 2.99 -10.79 -8.65
C TRP A 236 3.11 -10.20 -10.05
N TYR A 237 4.30 -9.69 -10.33
CA TYR A 237 4.69 -9.14 -11.62
C TYR A 237 6.17 -9.41 -11.87
N ASP A 238 6.46 -9.89 -13.08
CA ASP A 238 7.82 -10.10 -13.58
C ASP A 238 8.22 -8.88 -14.40
N GLY A 239 9.15 -8.07 -13.88
CA GLY A 239 9.57 -6.82 -14.49
C GLY A 239 9.88 -5.73 -13.46
N ASP A 240 10.36 -4.60 -13.95
CA ASP A 240 10.76 -3.48 -13.10
C ASP A 240 9.56 -2.69 -12.56
N GLY A 241 9.79 -2.02 -11.43
CA GLY A 241 8.75 -1.28 -10.72
C GLY A 241 8.25 -0.03 -11.45
N TYR A 242 9.01 0.53 -12.40
CA TYR A 242 8.55 1.70 -13.18
C TYR A 242 7.63 1.28 -14.29
N THR A 243 7.92 0.18 -14.98
CA THR A 243 7.00 -0.42 -15.95
C THR A 243 5.69 -0.78 -15.26
N LEU A 244 5.75 -1.42 -14.08
CA LEU A 244 4.55 -1.72 -13.31
C LEU A 244 3.79 -0.46 -12.87
N THR A 245 4.49 0.58 -12.45
CA THR A 245 3.87 1.89 -12.14
C THR A 245 3.19 2.50 -13.37
N ALA A 246 3.82 2.43 -14.54
CA ALA A 246 3.24 2.93 -15.79
C ALA A 246 1.99 2.13 -16.19
N ILE A 247 2.00 0.81 -16.00
CA ILE A 247 0.82 -0.04 -16.18
C ILE A 247 -0.31 0.43 -15.26
N PHE A 248 -0.07 0.58 -13.95
CA PHE A 248 -1.11 1.02 -13.02
C PHE A 248 -1.68 2.39 -13.37
N LEU A 249 -0.84 3.37 -13.68
CA LEU A 249 -1.29 4.71 -14.09
C LEU A 249 -2.13 4.66 -15.38
N THR A 250 -1.69 3.89 -16.36
CA THR A 250 -2.38 3.76 -17.65
C THR A 250 -3.72 3.06 -17.48
N GLN A 251 -3.76 1.94 -16.76
CA GLN A 251 -5.00 1.19 -16.55
C GLN A 251 -5.98 1.94 -15.66
N ALA A 252 -5.50 2.72 -14.69
CA ALA A 252 -6.36 3.59 -13.89
C ALA A 252 -7.00 4.68 -14.76
N ALA A 253 -6.21 5.32 -15.65
CA ALA A 253 -6.70 6.32 -16.58
C ALA A 253 -7.73 5.72 -17.57
N LEU A 254 -7.46 4.53 -18.12
CA LEU A 254 -8.41 3.83 -19.01
C LEU A 254 -9.70 3.46 -18.27
N THR A 255 -9.61 2.99 -17.02
CA THR A 255 -10.78 2.68 -16.19
C THR A 255 -11.64 3.92 -15.96
N VAL A 256 -11.03 5.08 -15.70
CA VAL A 256 -11.74 6.36 -15.56
C VAL A 256 -12.35 6.83 -16.88
N LEU A 257 -11.70 6.55 -18.01
CA LEU A 257 -12.13 7.02 -19.33
C LEU A 257 -13.25 6.17 -19.94
N GLU A 258 -13.21 4.86 -19.75
CA GLU A 258 -14.02 3.91 -20.50
C GLU A 258 -15.19 3.32 -19.69
N ASP A 259 -15.10 3.32 -18.35
CA ASP A 259 -16.08 2.66 -17.50
C ASP A 259 -17.01 3.68 -16.82
N ASP A 260 -18.27 3.29 -16.60
CA ASP A 260 -19.16 4.04 -15.71
C ASP A 260 -18.86 3.69 -14.26
N LEU A 261 -18.01 4.49 -13.63
CA LEU A 261 -17.59 4.26 -12.25
C LEU A 261 -18.66 4.64 -11.23
N GLU A 262 -19.72 5.35 -11.62
CA GLU A 262 -20.67 5.96 -10.68
C GLU A 262 -19.96 6.79 -9.58
N LEU A 263 -18.87 7.46 -9.95
CA LEU A 263 -18.10 8.35 -9.08
C LEU A 263 -18.30 9.80 -9.53
N GLY A 264 -18.60 10.67 -8.57
CA GLY A 264 -18.50 12.12 -8.79
C GLY A 264 -17.05 12.59 -8.80
N GLY A 265 -16.84 13.90 -8.93
CA GLY A 265 -15.52 14.49 -8.74
C GLY A 265 -14.99 14.29 -7.33
N GLY A 266 -13.67 14.18 -7.17
CA GLY A 266 -13.05 13.95 -5.88
C GLY A 266 -11.64 13.39 -5.93
N VAL A 267 -11.11 13.05 -4.75
CA VAL A 267 -9.80 12.43 -4.58
C VAL A 267 -10.02 11.01 -4.07
N PHE A 268 -9.69 10.00 -4.86
CA PHE A 268 -9.98 8.60 -4.60
C PHE A 268 -8.71 7.76 -4.47
N THR A 269 -8.89 6.48 -4.18
CA THR A 269 -7.83 5.46 -4.18
C THR A 269 -8.07 4.45 -5.30
N PRO A 270 -7.04 3.68 -5.72
CA PRO A 270 -7.19 2.60 -6.70
C PRO A 270 -8.30 1.60 -6.36
N ALA A 271 -8.53 1.28 -5.08
CA ALA A 271 -9.64 0.41 -4.67
C ALA A 271 -11.04 0.92 -5.10
N CYS A 272 -11.20 2.23 -5.33
CA CYS A 272 -12.46 2.80 -5.80
C CYS A 272 -12.77 2.48 -7.28
N LEU A 273 -11.75 2.07 -8.05
CA LEU A 273 -11.87 1.68 -9.45
C LEU A 273 -12.45 0.26 -9.62
N GLY A 274 -12.43 -0.55 -8.57
CA GLY A 274 -13.11 -1.85 -8.53
C GLY A 274 -12.52 -2.89 -9.49
N GLN A 275 -13.36 -3.88 -9.86
CA GLN A 275 -12.93 -5.08 -10.57
C GLN A 275 -12.34 -4.80 -11.95
N SER A 276 -12.90 -3.86 -12.73
CA SER A 276 -12.38 -3.55 -14.06
C SER A 276 -10.91 -3.10 -14.05
N PHE A 277 -10.50 -2.34 -13.03
CA PHE A 277 -9.10 -1.94 -12.89
C PHE A 277 -8.21 -3.14 -12.57
N VAL A 278 -8.66 -4.05 -11.70
CA VAL A 278 -7.95 -5.31 -11.43
C VAL A 278 -7.78 -6.09 -12.74
N ASP A 279 -8.86 -6.37 -13.46
CA ASP A 279 -8.86 -7.14 -14.71
C ASP A 279 -7.92 -6.52 -15.76
N ARG A 280 -7.95 -5.19 -15.91
CA ARG A 280 -7.07 -4.45 -16.82
C ARG A 280 -5.59 -4.58 -16.44
N THR A 281 -5.26 -4.54 -15.14
CA THR A 281 -3.86 -4.72 -14.69
C THR A 281 -3.38 -6.16 -14.84
N GLU A 282 -4.27 -7.14 -14.63
CA GLU A 282 -3.99 -8.56 -14.87
C GLU A 282 -3.71 -8.85 -16.33
N ALA A 283 -4.49 -8.24 -17.25
CA ALA A 283 -4.26 -8.32 -18.68
C ALA A 283 -2.88 -7.76 -19.11
N GLN A 284 -2.27 -6.90 -18.30
CA GLN A 284 -0.91 -6.36 -18.51
C GLN A 284 0.17 -7.09 -17.71
N GLY A 285 -0.18 -8.20 -17.05
CA GLY A 285 0.77 -9.11 -16.40
C GLY A 285 0.93 -8.94 -14.89
N PHE A 286 0.24 -8.00 -14.24
CA PHE A 286 0.15 -7.97 -12.77
C PHE A 286 -0.88 -9.00 -12.31
N LYS A 287 -0.45 -10.24 -12.07
CA LYS A 287 -1.34 -11.38 -11.83
C LYS A 287 -1.77 -11.44 -10.38
N THR A 288 -3.00 -11.85 -10.12
CA THR A 288 -3.50 -12.12 -8.76
C THR A 288 -4.18 -13.48 -8.67
N GLU A 289 -4.08 -14.11 -7.50
CA GLU A 289 -4.73 -15.38 -7.17
C GLU A 289 -5.30 -15.27 -5.76
N THR A 290 -6.61 -15.46 -5.61
CA THR A 290 -7.31 -15.46 -4.32
C THR A 290 -7.88 -16.84 -4.00
N GLN A 291 -7.88 -17.21 -2.73
CA GLN A 291 -8.53 -18.44 -2.25
C GLN A 291 -8.99 -18.31 -0.80
N ILE A 292 -10.01 -19.06 -0.43
CA ILE A 292 -10.38 -19.28 0.97
C ILE A 292 -9.56 -20.43 1.56
N MET A 293 -9.03 -20.22 2.76
CA MET A 293 -8.25 -21.18 3.53
C MET A 293 -8.84 -21.34 4.93
N ASP A 294 -8.51 -22.45 5.60
CA ASP A 294 -8.75 -22.58 7.03
C ASP A 294 -7.81 -21.65 7.81
N HIS A 295 -8.35 -21.01 8.85
CA HIS A 295 -7.65 -20.04 9.68
C HIS A 295 -6.69 -20.71 10.65
#